data_AF-A0AAZ1XWC9-F1
#
_entry.id   AF-A0AAZ1XWC9-F1
#
_cell.length_a   1.000
_cell.length_b   1.000
_cell.length_c   1.000
_cell.angle_alpha   90.00
_cell.angle_beta   90.00
_cell.angle_gamma   90.00
#
_symmetry.space_group_name_H-M   'P 1'
#
loop_
_entity.id
_entity.type
_entity.pdbx_description
1 polymer ?
#
loop_
_entity_poly.entity_id
_entity_poly.type
_entity_poly.pdbx_seq_one_letter_code
_entity_poly.pdbx_strand_id
1 'polypeptide(L)'
;MLLTVYSQFIDRVSEPVLKKLLDKLLEQHVINDQEMESVRSQQSRADKARDVIDTVRRKGSKASSLLIDALCEEDPCLFTELNLM
;
A
#
# COMPACT_ATOMS: atom_id res chain seq x y z
N MET A 1 -13.21 5.22 10.82
CA MET A 1 -13.29 5.29 9.34
C MET A 1 -12.00 4.80 8.67
N LEU A 2 -10.81 5.35 8.97
CA LEU A 2 -9.55 4.89 8.36
C LEU A 2 -9.19 3.40 8.59
N LEU A 3 -9.46 2.86 9.79
CA LEU A 3 -9.16 1.45 10.09
C LEU A 3 -9.93 0.46 9.19
N THR A 4 -11.14 0.82 8.78
CA THR A 4 -12.00 -0.01 7.92
C THR A 4 -11.48 -0.06 6.48
N VAL A 5 -10.95 1.07 6.00
CA VAL A 5 -10.32 1.14 4.67
C VAL A 5 -9.05 0.29 4.66
N TYR A 6 -8.24 0.35 5.71
CA TYR A 6 -7.04 -0.48 5.82
C TYR A 6 -7.34 -1.98 5.87
N SER A 7 -8.35 -2.41 6.62
CA SER A 7 -8.73 -3.83 6.62
C SER A 7 -9.21 -4.29 5.24
N GLN A 8 -10.04 -3.49 4.58
CA GLN A 8 -10.53 -3.82 3.23
C GLN A 8 -9.40 -3.84 2.20
N PHE A 9 -8.45 -2.90 2.28
CA PHE A 9 -7.27 -2.93 1.43
C PHE A 9 -6.46 -4.22 1.64
N ILE A 10 -6.17 -4.59 2.88
CA ILE A 10 -5.40 -5.81 3.21
C ILE A 10 -6.07 -7.06 2.65
N ASP A 11 -7.40 -7.15 2.80
CA ASP A 11 -8.15 -8.33 2.37
C ASP A 11 -8.24 -8.44 0.85
N ARG A 12 -8.42 -7.31 0.16
CA ARG A 12 -8.81 -7.26 -1.25
C ARG A 12 -7.68 -6.96 -2.23
N VAL A 13 -6.61 -6.29 -1.79
CA VAL A 13 -5.49 -5.98 -2.69
C VAL A 13 -4.90 -7.27 -3.25
N SER A 14 -4.67 -7.29 -4.56
CA SER A 14 -4.02 -8.42 -5.21
C SER A 14 -2.50 -8.33 -5.07
N GLU A 15 -1.82 -9.47 -5.10
CA GLU A 15 -0.35 -9.51 -5.00
C GLU A 15 0.36 -8.73 -6.13
N PRO A 16 -0.08 -8.79 -7.41
CA PRO A 16 0.50 -7.97 -8.47
C PRO A 16 0.34 -6.47 -8.23
N VAL A 17 -0.83 -6.01 -7.80
CA VAL A 17 -1.07 -4.60 -7.48
C VAL A 17 -0.18 -4.17 -6.33
N LEU A 18 -0.12 -4.97 -5.25
CA LEU A 18 0.73 -4.69 -4.10
C LEU A 18 2.21 -4.54 -4.46
N LYS A 19 2.72 -5.38 -5.38
CA LYS A 19 4.09 -5.26 -5.88
C LYS A 19 4.32 -3.94 -6.61
N LYS A 20 3.41 -3.54 -7.49
CA LYS A 20 3.52 -2.27 -8.21
C LYS A 20 3.42 -1.06 -7.27
N LEU A 21 2.57 -1.14 -6.24
CA LEU A 21 2.51 -0.10 -5.20
C LEU A 21 3.84 0.03 -4.48
N LEU A 22 4.47 -1.09 -4.11
CA LEU A 22 5.81 -1.10 -3.51
C LEU A 22 6.86 -0.47 -4.42
N ASP A 23 6.86 -0.81 -5.70
CA ASP A 23 7.79 -0.25 -6.67
C ASP A 23 7.61 1.28 -6.80
N LYS A 24 6.36 1.78 -6.90
CA LYS A 24 6.06 3.22 -6.89
C LYS A 24 6.47 3.92 -5.58
N LEU A 25 6.23 3.29 -4.43
CA LEU A 25 6.64 3.85 -3.13
C LEU A 25 8.17 3.95 -3.01
N LEU A 26 8.92 3.02 -3.60
CA LEU A 26 10.37 3.08 -3.67
C LEU A 26 10.82 4.21 -4.60
N GLU A 27 10.24 4.32 -5.80
CA GLU A 27 10.54 5.38 -6.77
C GLU A 27 10.30 6.77 -6.21
N GLN A 28 9.26 6.94 -5.39
CA GLN A 28 8.93 8.20 -4.72
C GLN A 28 9.72 8.43 -3.43
N HIS A 29 10.70 7.57 -3.12
CA HIS A 29 11.50 7.59 -1.88
C HIS A 29 10.67 7.59 -0.59
N VAL A 30 9.44 7.05 -0.65
CA VAL A 30 8.62 6.82 0.55
C VAL A 30 9.26 5.70 1.35
N ILE A 31 9.55 4.57 0.73
CA ILE A 31 10.28 3.47 1.35
C ILE A 31 11.71 3.40 0.80
N ASN A 32 12.64 2.83 1.57
CA ASN A 32 13.98 2.51 1.10
C ASN A 32 14.12 1.03 0.72
N ASP A 33 15.26 0.63 0.14
CA ASP A 33 15.51 -0.76 -0.27
C ASP A 33 15.39 -1.75 0.89
N GLN A 34 15.84 -1.39 2.10
CA GLN A 34 15.75 -2.26 3.28
C GLN A 34 14.29 -2.49 3.70
N GLU A 35 13.47 -1.43 3.74
CA GLU A 35 12.04 -1.51 4.01
C GLU A 35 11.32 -2.33 2.93
N MET A 36 11.69 -2.14 1.66
CA MET A 36 11.13 -2.90 0.54
C MET A 36 11.42 -4.40 0.68
N GLU A 37 12.67 -4.78 0.96
CA GLU A 37 13.04 -6.17 1.13
C GLU A 37 12.38 -6.78 2.37
N SER A 38 12.22 -6.01 3.45
CA SER A 38 11.44 -6.44 4.63
C SER A 38 10.00 -6.79 4.25
N VAL A 39 9.32 -5.96 3.46
CA VAL A 39 7.97 -6.26 3.00
C VAL A 39 7.97 -7.48 2.07
N ARG A 40 8.90 -7.55 1.11
CA ARG A 40 8.97 -8.66 0.13
C ARG A 40 9.20 -10.01 0.80
N SER A 41 9.92 -10.03 1.93
CA SER A 41 10.19 -11.24 2.72
C SER A 41 8.99 -11.80 3.47
N GLN A 42 7.89 -11.04 3.60
CA GLN A 42 6.68 -11.55 4.24
C GLN A 42 6.08 -12.70 3.40
N GLN A 43 5.57 -13.74 4.07
CA GLN A 43 5.07 -14.93 3.39
C GLN A 43 3.66 -14.76 2.82
N SER A 44 2.80 -13.99 3.51
CA SER A 44 1.41 -13.79 3.10
C SER A 44 1.19 -12.43 2.47
N ARG A 45 0.31 -12.36 1.46
CA ARG A 45 -0.15 -11.10 0.85
C ARG A 45 -0.72 -10.13 1.87
N ALA A 46 -1.46 -10.64 2.85
CA ALA A 46 -2.10 -9.83 3.88
C ALA A 46 -1.07 -9.18 4.81
N ASP A 47 -0.02 -9.92 5.19
CA ASP A 47 1.06 -9.39 6.02
C ASP A 47 1.88 -8.34 5.25
N LYS A 48 2.15 -8.58 3.95
CA LYS A 48 2.75 -7.56 3.07
C LYS A 48 1.93 -6.28 3.03
N ALA A 49 0.62 -6.40 2.80
CA ALA A 49 -0.28 -5.25 2.70
C ALA A 49 -0.35 -4.47 4.02
N ARG A 50 -0.35 -5.18 5.15
CA ARG A 50 -0.30 -4.58 6.49
C ARG A 50 1.00 -3.81 6.70
N ASP A 51 2.14 -4.40 6.38
CA ASP A 51 3.45 -3.75 6.53
C ASP A 51 3.58 -2.50 5.65
N VAL A 52 3.03 -2.51 4.43
CA VAL A 52 2.98 -1.32 3.56
C VAL A 52 2.18 -0.21 4.24
N ILE A 53 0.97 -0.51 4.70
CA ILE A 53 0.11 0.45 5.39
C ILE A 53 0.81 1.03 6.63
N ASP A 54 1.38 0.18 7.48
CA ASP A 54 2.04 0.60 8.71
C ASP A 54 3.26 1.46 8.41
N THR A 55 4.01 1.13 7.36
CA THR A 55 5.18 1.91 6.93
C THR A 55 4.78 3.29 6.42
N VAL A 56 3.82 3.39 5.50
CA VAL A 56 3.38 4.71 5.00
C VAL A 56 2.72 5.54 6.10
N ARG A 57 1.96 4.91 7.00
CA ARG A 57 1.33 5.58 8.14
C ARG A 57 2.36 6.17 9.10
N ARG A 58 3.44 5.43 9.40
CA ARG A 58 4.54 5.93 10.25
C ARG A 58 5.28 7.10 9.61
N LYS A 59 5.37 7.14 8.29
CA LYS A 59 6.02 8.23 7.53
C LYS A 59 5.15 9.48 7.39
N GLY A 60 3.84 9.34 7.63
CA GLY A 60 2.91 10.46 7.76
C GLY A 60 2.01 10.64 6.54
N SER A 61 1.15 11.66 6.61
CA SER A 61 0.05 11.87 5.65
C SER A 61 0.50 11.98 4.20
N LYS A 62 1.66 12.60 3.92
CA LYS A 62 2.20 12.71 2.56
C LYS A 62 2.49 11.34 1.94
N ALA A 63 3.04 10.41 2.71
CA ALA A 63 3.29 9.04 2.26
C ALA A 63 1.99 8.27 2.05
N SER A 64 0.99 8.48 2.93
CA SER A 64 -0.34 7.91 2.75
C SER A 64 -1.03 8.42 1.47
N SER A 65 -0.93 9.72 1.16
CA SER A 65 -1.48 10.28 -0.09
C SER A 65 -0.83 9.64 -1.32
N LEU A 66 0.50 9.49 -1.33
CA LEU A 66 1.20 8.84 -2.44
C LEU A 66 0.79 7.38 -2.64
N LEU A 67 0.51 6.64 -1.55
CA LEU A 67 -0.04 5.29 -1.66
C LEU A 67 -1.43 5.29 -2.29
N ILE A 68 -2.29 6.23 -1.90
CA ILE A 68 -3.65 6.36 -2.42
C ILE A 68 -3.62 6.73 -3.90
N ASP A 69 -2.76 7.68 -4.30
CA ASP A 69 -2.57 8.07 -5.70
C ASP A 69 -2.06 6.89 -6.54
N ALA A 70 -1.05 6.17 -6.04
CA ALA A 70 -0.55 4.96 -6.69
C ALA A 70 -1.62 3.87 -6.83
N LEU A 71 -2.50 3.72 -5.83
CA LEU A 71 -3.61 2.78 -5.90
C LEU A 71 -4.67 3.21 -6.93
N CYS A 72 -4.98 4.50 -7.02
CA CYS A 72 -5.88 5.03 -8.04
C CYS A 72 -5.36 4.74 -9.45
N GLU A 73 -4.05 4.83 -9.67
CA GLU A 73 -3.43 4.53 -10.96
C GLU A 73 -3.39 3.02 -11.28
N GLU A 74 -3.05 2.17 -10.30
CA GLU A 74 -2.82 0.74 -10.54
C GLU A 74 -4.08 -0.12 -10.43
N ASP A 75 -5.03 0.26 -9.59
CA ASP A 75 -6.30 -0.44 -9.41
C ASP A 75 -7.44 0.57 -9.11
N PRO A 76 -7.93 1.28 -10.15
CA PRO A 76 -9.03 2.23 -10.02
C PRO A 76 -10.31 1.59 -9.47
N CYS A 77 -10.52 0.29 -9.74
CA CYS A 77 -11.66 -0.47 -9.24
C CYS A 77 -11.58 -0.58 -7.71
N LEU A 78 -10.45 -1.08 -7.19
CA LEU A 78 -10.26 -1.19 -5.75
C LEU A 78 -10.26 0.18 -5.07
N PHE A 79 -9.66 1.20 -5.68
CA PHE A 79 -9.73 2.59 -5.19
C PHE A 79 -11.17 3.06 -5.00
N THR A 80 -12.03 2.83 -5.99
CA THR A 80 -13.45 3.21 -5.95
C THR A 80 -14.20 2.40 -4.89
N GLU A 81 -13.94 1.10 -4.80
CA GLU A 81 -14.59 0.21 -3.82
C GLU A 81 -14.22 0.54 -2.37
N LEU A 82 -13.00 1.03 -2.14
CA LEU A 82 -12.54 1.51 -0.84
C LEU A 82 -13.06 2.92 -0.50
N ASN A 83 -13.78 3.55 -1.44
CA ASN A 83 -14.33 4.90 -1.32
C ASN A 83 -13.25 5.94 -0.92
N LEU A 84 -12.11 5.86 -1.59
CA LEU A 84 -10.94 6.73 -1.42
C LEU A 84 -10.97 8.00 -2.29
N MET A 85 -12.11 8.23 -2.96
CA MET A 85 -12.37 9.38 -3.84
C MET A 85 -12.51 10.70 -3.06
#